data_AF-A0A2J6XI68-F1
#
_entry.id   AF-A0A2J6XI68-F1
#
_cell.length_a   1.000
_cell.length_b   1.000
_cell.length_c   1.000
_cell.angle_alpha   90.00
_cell.angle_beta   90.00
_cell.angle_gamma   90.00
#
_symmetry.space_group_name_H-M   'P 1'
#
loop_
_entity.id
_entity.type
_entity.pdbx_description
1 polymer ?
#
loop_
_entity_poly.entity_id
_entity_poly.type
_entity_poly.pdbx_seq_one_letter_code
_entity_poly.pdbx_strand_id
1 'polypeptide(L)'
;YRIKVDGMYLGRTELRILNLIDDFNEIPVWRIAEYMSSSLRYQRIVYSVVYNMKNKGLVELSKTGRKNGLIASLTPLGKNILINTILKYEDFYHSNVVEA
;
A
#
# COMPACT_ATOMS: atom_id res chain seq x y z
N TYR A 1 6.34 -3.77 14.15
CA TYR A 1 7.35 -2.71 13.95
C TYR A 1 6.80 -1.65 12.99
N ARG A 2 7.05 -0.36 13.24
CA ARG A 2 6.60 0.77 12.43
C ARG A 2 7.77 1.73 12.25
N ILE A 3 7.93 2.29 11.06
CA ILE A 3 8.92 3.34 10.76
C ILE A 3 8.24 4.71 10.72
N LYS A 4 8.97 5.76 11.07
CA LYS A 4 8.50 7.14 10.94
C LYS A 4 9.14 7.78 9.70
N VAL A 5 8.31 8.23 8.75
CA VAL A 5 8.73 8.91 7.53
C VAL A 5 7.86 10.15 7.37
N ASP A 6 8.50 11.31 7.30
CA ASP A 6 7.88 12.63 7.11
C ASP A 6 6.65 12.87 8.02
N GLY A 7 6.81 12.51 9.30
CA GLY A 7 5.78 12.67 10.33
C GLY A 7 4.74 11.54 10.40
N MET A 8 4.75 10.60 9.46
CA MET A 8 3.81 9.48 9.40
C MET A 8 4.44 8.17 9.88
N TYR A 9 3.65 7.35 10.58
CA TYR A 9 4.06 6.01 10.99
C TYR A 9 3.52 4.95 10.03
N LEU A 10 4.44 4.24 9.36
CA LEU A 10 4.14 3.18 8.40
C LEU A 10 4.56 1.82 8.94
N GLY A 11 3.64 0.86 8.89
CA GLY A 11 3.91 -0.55 9.15
C GLY A 11 4.30 -1.31 7.88
N ARG A 12 4.76 -2.55 8.04
CA ARG A 12 5.15 -3.44 6.93
C ARG A 12 4.04 -3.64 5.90
N THR A 13 2.80 -3.84 6.35
CA THR A 13 1.64 -4.00 5.47
C THR A 13 1.38 -2.76 4.63
N GLU A 14 1.45 -1.56 5.22
CA GLU A 14 1.26 -0.29 4.49
C GLU A 14 2.35 -0.11 3.42
N LEU A 15 3.60 -0.43 3.75
CA LEU A 15 4.72 -0.33 2.80
C LEU A 15 4.62 -1.33 1.65
N ARG A 16 4.25 -2.59 1.93
CA ARG A 16 4.02 -3.60 0.87
C ARG A 16 2.89 -3.18 -0.05
N ILE A 17 1.82 -2.58 0.48
CA ILE A 17 0.72 -2.05 -0.33
C ILE A 17 1.19 -0.86 -1.18
N LEU A 18 1.95 0.08 -0.61
CA LEU A 18 2.51 1.20 -1.39
C LEU A 18 3.38 0.69 -2.54
N ASN A 19 4.25 -0.29 -2.27
CA ASN A 19 5.12 -0.86 -3.30
C ASN A 19 4.31 -1.55 -4.42
N LEU A 20 3.35 -2.39 -4.05
CA LEU A 20 2.47 -3.04 -5.03
C LEU A 20 1.72 -2.02 -5.90
N ILE A 21 1.23 -0.92 -5.33
CA ILE A 21 0.54 0.09 -6.14
C ILE A 21 1.52 0.80 -7.07
N ASP A 22 2.75 1.09 -6.63
CA ASP A 22 3.79 1.72 -7.45
C ASP A 22 4.23 0.81 -8.61
N ASP A 23 4.49 -0.48 -8.35
CA ASP A 23 4.88 -1.47 -9.35
C ASP A 23 3.86 -1.60 -10.50
N PHE A 24 2.57 -1.51 -10.18
CA PHE A 24 1.48 -1.60 -11.16
C PHE A 24 0.98 -0.24 -11.67
N ASN A 25 1.50 0.88 -11.15
CA ASN A 25 0.97 2.26 -11.25
C ASN A 25 -0.45 2.47 -10.70
N GLU A 26 -1.37 1.58 -11.06
CA GLU A 26 -2.72 1.49 -10.53
C GLU A 26 -3.13 0.02 -10.44
N ILE A 27 -3.84 -0.35 -9.36
CA ILE A 27 -4.19 -1.74 -9.12
C ILE A 27 -5.55 -1.87 -8.43
N PRO A 28 -6.40 -2.81 -8.85
CA PRO A 28 -7.63 -3.08 -8.13
C PRO A 28 -7.38 -3.54 -6.69
N VAL A 29 -8.12 -3.02 -5.72
CA VAL A 29 -7.91 -3.33 -4.29
C VAL A 29 -8.06 -4.83 -4.00
N TRP A 30 -8.94 -5.52 -4.73
CA TRP A 30 -9.08 -6.99 -4.62
C TRP A 30 -7.82 -7.74 -5.06
N ARG A 31 -7.09 -7.24 -6.07
CA ARG A 31 -5.80 -7.81 -6.48
C ARG A 31 -4.71 -7.57 -5.45
N ILE A 32 -4.68 -6.39 -4.84
CA ILE A 32 -3.77 -6.14 -3.70
C ILE A 32 -4.02 -7.19 -2.62
N ALA A 33 -5.29 -7.44 -2.30
CA ALA A 33 -5.67 -8.42 -1.29
C ALA A 33 -5.21 -9.84 -1.66
N GLU A 34 -5.39 -10.25 -2.93
CA GLU A 34 -4.91 -11.54 -3.46
C GLU A 34 -3.39 -11.68 -3.37
N TYR A 35 -2.62 -10.65 -3.77
CA TYR A 35 -1.15 -10.68 -3.69
C TYR A 35 -0.64 -10.78 -2.25
N MET A 36 -1.36 -10.21 -1.30
CA MET A 36 -0.96 -10.24 0.10
C MET A 36 -1.31 -11.56 0.80
N SER A 37 -2.47 -12.15 0.50
CA SER A 37 -2.90 -13.41 1.07
C SER A 37 -4.15 -13.97 0.37
N SER A 38 -4.21 -15.29 0.21
CA SER A 38 -5.42 -15.99 -0.23
C SER A 38 -6.52 -16.09 0.85
N SER A 39 -6.26 -15.67 2.09
CA SER A 39 -7.24 -15.75 3.19
C SER A 39 -8.28 -14.63 3.15
N LEU A 40 -9.57 -14.98 3.11
CA LEU A 40 -10.70 -14.04 3.19
C LEU A 40 -10.64 -13.09 4.40
N ARG A 41 -10.14 -13.57 5.55
CA ARG A 41 -9.97 -12.73 6.76
C ARG A 41 -8.94 -11.63 6.50
N TYR A 42 -7.86 -11.96 5.80
CA TYR A 42 -6.79 -11.03 5.48
C TYR A 42 -7.21 -10.02 4.42
N GLN A 43 -8.09 -10.41 3.49
CA GLN A 43 -8.63 -9.48 2.48
C GLN A 43 -9.33 -8.28 3.14
N ARG A 44 -10.18 -8.49 4.16
CA ARG A 44 -10.84 -7.39 4.89
C ARG A 44 -9.85 -6.42 5.53
N ILE A 45 -8.73 -6.94 6.04
CA ILE A 45 -7.66 -6.13 6.63
C ILE A 45 -7.03 -5.26 5.54
N VAL A 46 -6.71 -5.82 4.38
CA VAL A 46 -6.14 -5.06 3.25
C VAL A 46 -7.06 -3.92 2.82
N TYR A 47 -8.36 -4.19 2.66
CA TYR A 47 -9.33 -3.13 2.37
C TYR A 47 -9.30 -2.01 3.42
N SER A 48 -9.32 -2.36 4.70
CA SER A 48 -9.27 -1.36 5.78
C SER A 48 -7.97 -0.54 5.75
N VAL A 49 -6.83 -1.18 5.50
CA VAL A 49 -5.54 -0.51 5.40
C VAL A 49 -5.50 0.45 4.21
N VAL A 50 -5.96 0.01 3.03
CA VAL A 50 -6.03 0.86 1.83
C VAL A 50 -6.93 2.07 2.06
N TYR A 51 -8.10 1.90 2.70
CA TYR A 51 -8.96 3.02 3.06
C TYR A 51 -8.31 3.98 4.06
N ASN A 52 -7.56 3.48 5.05
CA ASN A 52 -6.81 4.33 5.96
C ASN A 52 -5.69 5.09 5.24
N MET A 53 -5.01 4.48 4.28
CA MET A 53 -4.00 5.13 3.45
C MET A 53 -4.61 6.23 2.57
N LYS A 54 -5.82 6.01 2.06
CA LYS A 54 -6.60 7.08 1.41
C LYS A 54 -6.89 8.24 2.37
N ASN A 55 -7.34 7.96 3.58
CA ASN A 55 -7.61 9.02 4.56
C ASN A 55 -6.34 9.80 4.97
N LYS A 56 -5.16 9.17 4.88
CA LYS A 56 -3.86 9.82 5.04
C LYS A 56 -3.37 10.57 3.80
N GLY A 57 -4.13 10.55 2.70
CA GLY A 57 -3.74 11.18 1.44
C GLY A 57 -2.62 10.48 0.67
N LEU A 58 -2.29 9.22 1.02
CA LEU A 58 -1.22 8.45 0.36
C LEU A 58 -1.71 7.75 -0.92
N VAL A 59 -2.99 7.41 -0.95
CA VAL A 59 -3.60 6.61 -2.02
C VAL A 59 -4.89 7.28 -2.47
N GLU A 60 -5.12 7.33 -3.77
CA GLU A 60 -6.42 7.65 -4.35
C GLU A 60 -7.19 6.39 -4.71
N LEU A 61 -8.50 6.42 -4.48
CA LEU A 61 -9.41 5.33 -4.83
C LEU A 61 -10.43 5.80 -5.87
N SER A 62 -10.36 5.23 -7.06
CA SER A 62 -11.36 5.43 -8.11
C SER A 62 -12.29 4.21 -8.19
N LYS A 63 -13.54 4.42 -8.58
CA LYS A 63 -14.50 3.32 -8.83
C LYS A 63 -14.50 3.01 -10.32
N THR A 64 -14.31 1.74 -10.65
CA THR A 64 -14.76 1.18 -11.92
C THR A 64 -16.19 0.70 -11.76
N GLY A 65 -17.00 0.74 -12.82
CA GLY A 65 -18.43 0.37 -12.80
C GLY A 65 -18.76 -1.08 -12.39
N ARG A 66 -17.79 -1.87 -11.92
CA ARG A 66 -17.99 -3.23 -11.40
C ARG A 66 -18.18 -3.21 -9.88
N LYS A 67 -18.98 -4.15 -9.36
CA LYS A 67 -19.46 -4.22 -7.95
C LYS A 67 -18.35 -4.16 -6.88
N ASN A 68 -17.11 -4.58 -7.21
CA ASN A 68 -15.93 -4.54 -6.33
C ASN A 68 -14.75 -3.74 -6.93
N GLY A 69 -15.07 -2.84 -7.86
CA GLY A 69 -14.14 -2.24 -8.81
C GLY A 69 -13.32 -1.07 -8.28
N LEU A 70 -12.90 -1.06 -7.01
CA LEU A 70 -12.02 0.01 -6.52
C LEU A 70 -10.62 -0.17 -7.09
N ILE A 71 -10.11 0.84 -7.78
CA ILE A 71 -8.72 0.93 -8.23
C ILE A 71 -7.98 1.88 -7.29
N ALA A 72 -6.84 1.42 -6.78
CA ALA A 72 -5.93 2.21 -5.98
C ALA A 72 -4.77 2.71 -6.85
N SER A 73 -4.41 3.98 -6.66
CA SER A 73 -3.21 4.60 -7.25
C SER A 73 -2.50 5.45 -6.19
N LEU A 74 -1.19 5.62 -6.32
CA LEU A 74 -0.44 6.47 -5.40
C LEU A 74 -0.65 7.95 -5.73
N THR A 75 -0.88 8.76 -4.70
CA THR A 75 -0.80 10.22 -4.82
C THR A 75 0.68 10.65 -4.94
N PRO A 76 0.96 11.91 -5.33
CA PRO A 76 2.32 12.45 -5.26
C PRO A 76 2.93 12.33 -3.85
N LEU A 77 2.12 12.52 -2.81
CA LEU A 77 2.55 12.32 -1.42
C LEU A 77 2.88 10.86 -1.14
N GLY A 78 2.05 9.91 -1.58
CA GLY A 78 2.29 8.47 -1.45
C GLY A 78 3.61 8.05 -2.08
N LYS A 79 3.90 8.52 -3.30
CA LYS A 79 5.17 8.26 -3.99
C LYS A 79 6.37 8.82 -3.25
N ASN A 80 6.32 10.08 -2.82
CA ASN A 80 7.40 10.70 -2.06
C ASN A 80 7.69 9.95 -0.75
N ILE A 81 6.63 9.52 -0.04
CA ILE A 81 6.76 8.74 1.19
C ILE A 81 7.41 7.38 0.92
N LEU A 82 7.03 6.70 -0.17
CA LEU A 82 7.63 5.43 -0.55
C LEU A 82 9.13 5.59 -0.87
N ILE A 83 9.48 6.56 -1.71
CA ILE A 83 10.88 6.86 -2.08
C ILE A 83 11.70 7.22 -0.84
N ASN A 84 11.19 8.12 0.02
CA ASN A 84 11.88 8.52 1.25
C ASN A 84 12.03 7.34 2.22
N THR A 85 11.10 6.38 2.20
CA THR A 85 11.23 5.14 2.97
C THR A 85 12.39 4.31 2.45
N ILE A 86 12.44 4.06 1.14
CA ILE A 86 13.50 3.26 0.50
C ILE A 86 14.87 3.88 0.78
N LEU A 87 15.01 5.20 0.60
CA LEU A 87 16.27 5.91 0.80
C LEU A 87 16.71 5.96 2.28
N LYS A 88 15.79 6.10 3.24
CA LYS A 88 16.13 6.21 4.67
C LYS A 88 16.30 4.86 5.35
N TYR A 89 15.68 3.81 4.81
CA TYR A 89 15.54 2.52 5.47
C TYR A 89 15.76 1.37 4.48
N GLU A 90 16.80 1.46 3.65
CA GLU A 90 17.12 0.51 2.58
C GLU A 90 17.18 -0.94 3.09
N ASP A 91 17.95 -1.20 4.15
CA ASP A 91 18.05 -2.53 4.78
C ASP A 91 16.69 -3.08 5.24
N PHE A 92 15.88 -2.23 5.87
CA PHE A 92 14.55 -2.60 6.34
C PHE A 92 13.58 -2.81 5.18
N TYR A 93 13.70 -2.04 4.11
CA TYR A 93 12.84 -2.14 2.94
C TYR A 93 13.09 -3.47 2.23
N HIS A 94 14.36 -3.80 1.95
CA HIS A 94 14.71 -5.06 1.29
C HIS A 94 14.28 -6.29 2.10
N SER A 95 14.51 -6.29 3.42
CA SER A 95 14.19 -7.45 4.27
C SER A 95 12.69 -7.65 4.55
N ASN A 96 11.82 -6.69 4.23
CA ASN A 96 10.39 -6.76 4.57
C ASN A 96 9.44 -6.58 3.39
N VAL A 97 9.95 -6.19 2.23
CA VAL A 97 9.14 -5.97 1.01
C VAL A 97 9.51 -6.95 -0.10
N VAL A 98 10.80 -7.33 -0.23
CA VAL A 98 11.29 -8.18 -1.32
C VAL A 98 11.28 -9.68 -0.97
N GLU A 99 11.45 -10.04 0.30
CA GLU A 99 11.36 -11.43 0.74
C GLU A 99 9.88 -11.84 0.95
N ALA A 100 9.28 -12.45 -0.08
CA ALA A 100 8.02 -13.18 -0.02
C ALA A 100 8.11 -14.45 -0.88
#